data_AF-A0A3M8QZG5-F1
#
_entry.id   AF-A0A3M8QZG5-F1
#
_cell.length_a   1.000
_cell.length_b   1.000
_cell.length_c   1.000
_cell.angle_alpha   90.00
_cell.angle_beta   90.00
_cell.angle_gamma   90.00
#
_symmetry.space_group_name_H-M   'P 1'
#
loop_
_entity.id
_entity.type
_entity.pdbx_description
1 polymer ?
#
loop_
_entity_poly.entity_id
_entity_poly.type
_entity_poly.pdbx_seq_one_letter_code
_entity_poly.pdbx_strand_id
1 'polypeptide(L)'
;MKIIYALVVIGALAVIAALVWWGREEEGTVANDQSVRWYQAHPDALAAENLKCWKLVRKASFADVDQVMAAHPHCKIVYQAVEIQDGEGEQ
;
A
#
# COMPACT_ATOMS: atom_id res chain seq x y z
N MET A 1 38.37 -3.24 -27.89
CA MET A 1 38.17 -2.11 -26.96
C MET A 1 36.72 -1.59 -26.93
N LYS A 2 36.06 -1.27 -28.06
CA LYS A 2 34.66 -0.79 -28.10
C LYS A 2 33.62 -1.67 -27.39
N ILE A 3 33.75 -2.99 -27.49
CA ILE A 3 32.82 -3.96 -26.88
C ILE A 3 32.92 -3.97 -25.35
N ILE A 4 34.12 -3.76 -24.81
CA ILE A 4 34.33 -3.70 -23.35
C ILE A 4 33.65 -2.46 -22.77
N TYR A 5 33.74 -1.32 -23.45
CA TYR A 5 33.02 -0.11 -23.06
C TYR A 5 31.50 -0.31 -23.07
N ALA A 6 30.95 -0.98 -24.08
CA ALA A 6 29.52 -1.26 -24.14
C ALA A 6 29.03 -2.11 -22.95
N LEU A 7 29.80 -3.15 -22.56
CA LEU A 7 29.46 -3.99 -21.42
C LEU A 7 29.50 -3.25 -20.08
N VAL A 8 30.49 -2.36 -19.91
CA VAL A 8 30.60 -1.52 -18.70
C VAL A 8 29.41 -0.56 -18.59
N VAL A 9 28.99 0.05 -19.70
CA VAL A 9 27.83 0.96 -19.72
C VAL A 9 26.53 0.23 -19.39
N ILE A 10 26.32 -0.97 -19.97
CA ILE A 10 25.12 -1.77 -19.67
C ILE A 10 25.11 -2.23 -18.21
N GLY A 11 26.26 -2.65 -17.67
CA GLY A 11 26.38 -3.01 -16.26
C GLY A 11 26.07 -1.84 -15.33
N ALA A 12 26.59 -0.64 -15.62
CA ALA A 12 26.31 0.56 -14.84
C ALA A 12 24.81 0.93 -14.87
N LEU A 13 24.17 0.85 -16.05
CA LEU A 13 22.73 1.10 -16.18
C LEU A 13 21.89 0.09 -15.41
N ALA A 14 22.27 -1.18 -15.41
CA ALA A 14 21.57 -2.23 -14.65
C ALA A 14 21.68 -2.01 -13.14
N VAL A 15 22.85 -1.60 -12.65
CA VAL A 15 23.06 -1.27 -11.23
C VAL A 15 22.25 -0.03 -10.83
N ILE A 16 22.23 1.00 -11.66
CA ILE A 16 21.42 2.20 -11.41
C ILE A 16 19.93 1.84 -11.37
N ALA A 17 19.45 1.02 -12.31
CA ALA A 17 18.06 0.56 -12.32
C ALA A 17 17.72 -0.26 -11.06
N ALA A 18 18.62 -1.15 -10.63
CA ALA A 18 18.45 -1.91 -9.39
C ALA A 18 18.41 -1.00 -8.16
N LEU A 19 19.27 0.02 -8.08
CA LEU A 19 19.29 0.99 -6.99
C LEU A 19 18.02 1.86 -6.97
N VAL A 20 17.50 2.27 -8.13
CA VAL A 20 16.24 3.00 -8.24
C VAL A 20 15.04 2.13 -7.84
N TRP A 21 15.07 0.84 -8.18
CA TRP A 21 14.03 -0.11 -7.77
C TRP A 21 14.09 -0.41 -6.26
N TRP A 22 15.29 -0.42 -5.67
CA TRP A 22 15.49 -0.64 -4.24
C TRP A 22 15.17 0.60 -3.40
N GLY A 23 15.50 1.78 -3.91
CA GLY A 23 15.16 3.08 -3.30
C GLY A 23 13.70 3.49 -3.49
N ARG A 24 12.91 2.66 -4.19
CA ARG A 24 11.45 2.72 -4.12
C ARG A 24 11.04 2.12 -2.77
N GLU A 25 11.37 2.83 -1.70
CA GLU A 25 10.63 2.70 -0.46
C GLU A 25 9.16 2.74 -0.86
N GLU A 26 8.44 1.67 -0.54
CA GLU A 26 6.99 1.75 -0.51
C GLU A 26 6.72 2.99 0.33
N GLU A 27 6.14 4.03 -0.28
CA GLU A 27 5.31 4.98 0.44
C GLU A 27 4.11 4.16 0.95
N GLY A 28 4.39 3.21 1.85
CA GLY A 28 3.45 2.64 2.76
C GLY A 28 3.03 3.85 3.55
N THR A 29 2.00 4.51 3.04
CA THR A 29 1.32 5.63 3.65
C THR A 29 1.17 5.23 5.09
N VAL A 30 2.00 5.82 5.96
CA VAL A 30 1.89 5.60 7.39
C VAL A 30 0.46 6.03 7.67
N ALA A 31 -0.40 5.08 8.00
CA ALA A 31 -1.78 5.38 8.25
C ALA A 31 -1.78 6.52 9.25
N ASN A 32 -2.37 7.65 8.86
CA ASN A 32 -2.33 8.83 9.70
C ASN A 32 -3.07 8.44 10.99
N ASP A 33 -2.34 8.30 12.10
CA ASP A 33 -2.86 7.84 13.39
C ASP A 33 -4.08 8.68 13.82
N GLN A 34 -4.14 9.96 13.42
CA GLN A 34 -5.32 10.80 13.63
C GLN A 34 -6.55 10.31 12.89
N SER A 35 -6.40 9.84 11.66
CA SER A 35 -7.52 9.29 10.86
C SER A 35 -7.99 7.93 11.39
N VAL A 36 -7.09 7.08 11.87
CA VAL A 36 -7.44 5.80 12.52
C VAL A 36 -8.25 6.06 13.79
N ARG A 37 -7.78 6.96 14.66
CA ARG A 37 -8.49 7.34 15.89
C ARG A 37 -9.85 8.01 15.61
N TRP A 38 -9.96 8.77 14.53
CA TRP A 38 -11.25 9.35 14.13
C TRP A 38 -12.27 8.27 13.79
N TYR A 39 -11.86 7.22 13.07
CA TYR A 39 -12.73 6.08 12.74
C TYR A 39 -13.12 5.25 13.96
N GLN A 40 -12.22 5.09 14.93
CA GLN A 40 -12.58 4.44 16.21
C GLN A 40 -13.70 5.17 16.94
N ALA A 41 -13.71 6.50 16.87
CA ALA A 41 -14.77 7.33 17.46
C ALA A 41 -16.06 7.37 16.61
N HIS A 42 -16.03 6.93 15.34
CA HIS A 42 -17.16 6.99 14.39
C HIS A 42 -17.34 5.63 13.66
N PRO A 43 -17.88 4.61 14.36
CA PRO A 43 -17.99 3.25 13.82
C PRO A 43 -18.95 3.16 12.62
N ASP A 44 -19.95 4.03 12.54
CA ASP A 44 -20.87 4.16 11.41
C ASP A 44 -20.15 4.66 10.14
N ALA A 45 -19.29 5.66 10.29
CA ALA A 45 -18.46 6.16 9.21
C ALA A 45 -17.41 5.11 8.77
N LEU A 46 -16.84 4.38 9.74
CA LEU A 46 -15.91 3.28 9.47
C LEU A 46 -16.58 2.17 8.65
N ALA A 47 -17.77 1.71 9.05
CA ALA A 47 -18.52 0.68 8.33
C ALA A 47 -18.88 1.11 6.90
N ALA A 48 -19.28 2.38 6.71
CA ALA A 48 -19.61 2.92 5.40
C ALA A 48 -18.40 2.98 4.47
N GLU A 49 -17.24 3.40 4.97
CA GLU A 49 -16.00 3.43 4.19
C GLU A 49 -15.43 2.02 3.93
N ASN A 50 -15.51 1.12 4.92
CA ASN A 50 -15.11 -0.28 4.73
C ASN A 50 -15.89 -0.96 3.60
N LEU A 51 -17.21 -0.72 3.52
CA LEU A 51 -18.03 -1.23 2.41
C LEU A 51 -17.61 -0.69 1.04
N LYS A 52 -17.13 0.56 0.97
CA LYS A 52 -16.61 1.15 -0.28
C LYS A 52 -15.29 0.50 -0.67
N CYS A 53 -14.35 0.39 0.27
CA CYS A 53 -13.06 -0.24 0.09
C CYS A 53 -13.19 -1.71 -0.30
N TRP A 54 -14.09 -2.44 0.35
CA TRP A 54 -14.35 -3.83 0.03
C TRP A 54 -14.93 -4.01 -1.38
N LYS A 55 -15.77 -3.09 -1.87
CA LYS A 55 -16.25 -3.12 -3.27
C LYS A 55 -15.15 -2.87 -4.28
N LEU A 56 -14.11 -2.10 -3.93
CA LEU A 56 -12.95 -1.87 -4.79
C LEU A 56 -12.11 -3.15 -4.90
N VAL A 57 -11.78 -3.76 -3.75
CA VAL A 57 -11.03 -5.02 -3.70
C VAL A 57 -11.79 -6.17 -4.36
N ARG A 58 -13.11 -6.26 -4.15
CA ARG A 58 -13.96 -7.30 -4.76
C ARG A 58 -14.01 -7.25 -6.29
N LYS A 59 -13.81 -6.06 -6.87
CA LYS A 59 -13.74 -5.89 -8.33
C LYS A 59 -12.35 -6.19 -8.90
N ALA A 60 -11.33 -6.22 -8.04
CA ALA A 60 -9.97 -6.57 -8.41
C ALA A 60 -9.83 -8.10 -8.54
N SER A 61 -8.93 -8.54 -9.42
CA SER A 61 -8.46 -9.92 -9.35
C SER A 61 -7.57 -10.10 -8.12
N PHE A 62 -7.45 -11.32 -7.59
CA PHE A 62 -6.57 -11.59 -6.44
C PHE A 62 -5.12 -11.14 -6.68
N ALA A 63 -4.62 -11.14 -7.93
CA ALA A 63 -3.28 -10.68 -8.27
C ALA A 63 -3.13 -9.15 -8.27
N ASP A 64 -4.25 -8.43 -8.35
CA ASP A 64 -4.27 -6.96 -8.46
C ASP A 64 -4.65 -6.28 -7.13
N VAL A 65 -4.92 -7.04 -6.07
CA VAL A 65 -5.34 -6.48 -4.77
C VAL A 65 -4.30 -5.50 -4.24
N ASP A 66 -3.01 -5.85 -4.29
CA ASP A 66 -1.93 -4.97 -3.86
C ASP A 66 -1.84 -3.70 -4.70
N GLN A 67 -2.11 -3.81 -6.00
CA GLN A 67 -2.15 -2.65 -6.91
C GLN A 67 -3.33 -1.72 -6.57
N VAL A 68 -4.51 -2.29 -6.31
CA VAL A 68 -5.69 -1.53 -5.90
C VAL A 68 -5.48 -0.88 -4.53
N MET A 69 -4.86 -1.58 -3.59
CA MET A 69 -4.53 -1.04 -2.27
C MET A 69 -3.49 0.07 -2.34
N ALA A 70 -2.49 -0.04 -3.22
CA ALA A 70 -1.53 1.02 -3.49
C ALA A 70 -2.17 2.24 -4.15
N ALA A 71 -3.17 2.05 -5.03
CA ALA A 71 -3.93 3.14 -5.65
C ALA A 71 -4.93 3.81 -4.68
N HIS A 72 -5.32 3.11 -3.61
CA HIS A 72 -6.28 3.57 -2.60
C HIS A 72 -5.69 3.49 -1.19
N PRO A 73 -4.68 4.32 -0.85
CA PRO A 73 -4.00 4.28 0.44
C PRO A 73 -4.93 4.54 1.63
N HIS A 74 -6.04 5.23 1.39
CA HIS A 74 -7.09 5.43 2.38
C HIS A 74 -7.75 4.12 2.86
N CYS A 75 -7.91 3.14 1.97
CA CYS A 75 -8.48 1.85 2.34
C CYS A 75 -7.59 1.09 3.32
N LYS A 76 -6.27 1.29 3.28
CA LYS A 76 -5.33 0.75 4.27
C LYS A 76 -5.62 1.28 5.68
N ILE A 77 -5.93 2.57 5.80
CA ILE A 77 -6.28 3.22 7.06
C ILE A 77 -7.60 2.66 7.62
N VAL A 78 -8.60 2.50 6.75
CA VAL A 78 -9.90 1.93 7.10
C VAL A 78 -9.75 0.48 7.58
N TYR A 79 -8.98 -0.35 6.89
CA TYR A 79 -8.75 -1.74 7.31
C TYR A 79 -7.99 -1.84 8.63
N GLN A 80 -6.98 -0.99 8.87
CA GLN A 80 -6.30 -0.95 10.16
C GLN A 80 -7.24 -0.52 11.30
N ALA A 81 -8.13 0.44 11.06
CA ALA A 81 -9.13 0.84 12.06
C ALA A 81 -10.12 -0.29 12.37
N VAL A 82 -10.53 -1.08 11.37
CA VAL A 82 -11.37 -2.28 11.56
C VAL A 82 -10.63 -3.35 12.36
N GLU A 83 -9.38 -3.65 12.00
CA GLU A 83 -8.56 -4.67 12.68
C GLU A 83 -8.38 -4.36 14.17
N ILE A 84 -8.16 -3.09 14.53
CA ILE A 84 -8.07 -2.67 15.93
C ILE A 84 -9.43 -2.81 16.65
N GLN A 85 -10.53 -2.41 16.00
CA GLN A 85 -11.87 -2.51 16.57
C GLN A 85 -12.31 -3.97 16.80
N ASP A 86 -12.01 -4.86 15.86
CA ASP A 86 -12.31 -6.29 15.99
C ASP A 86 -11.42 -6.94 17.06
N GLY A 87 -10.13 -6.56 17.14
CA GLY A 87 -9.20 -7.04 18.17
C GLY A 87 -9.48 -6.54 19.59
N GLU A 88 -10.13 -5.38 19.75
CA GLU A 88 -10.64 -4.89 21.05
C GLU A 88 -11.95 -5.58 21.47
N GLY A 89 -12.67 -6.21 20.54
CA GLY A 89 -13.90 -6.97 20.82
C GLY A 89 -13.66 -8.41 21.32
N GLU A 90 -12.42 -8.91 21.26
CA GLU A 90 -12.03 -10.26 21.70
C GLU A 90 -11.38 -10.31 23.11
N GLN A 91 -11.45 -9.22 23.90
CA GLN A 91 -10.99 -9.18 25.30
C GLN A 91 -12.13 -9.17 26.33
#